data_AF-A0A831YNW9-F1
#
_entry.id   AF-A0A831YNW9-F1
#
_cell.length_a   1.000
_cell.length_b   1.000
_cell.length_c   1.000
_cell.angle_alpha   90.00
_cell.angle_beta   90.00
_cell.angle_gamma   90.00
#
_symmetry.space_group_name_H-M   'P 1'
#
loop_
_entity.id
_entity.type
_entity.pdbx_description
1 polymer ?
#
loop_
_entity_poly.entity_id
_entity_poly.type
_entity_poly.pdbx_seq_one_letter_code
_entity_poly.pdbx_strand_id
1 'polypeptide(L)' 'MSDLSSMVRFSIRPQGDGWRWETVDAAGQRRAGGVVRSKAIAAAFVIRDICAAQTPAADHHLISAKAA' A
#
# COMPACT_ATOMS: atom_id res chain seq x y z
N MET A 1 0.70 13.18 18.23
CA MET A 1 1.31 11.84 18.02
C MET A 1 0.96 11.42 16.61
N SER A 2 1.93 11.38 15.70
CA SER A 2 1.71 10.80 14.37
C SER A 2 1.42 9.32 14.57
N ASP A 3 0.27 8.84 14.09
CA ASP A 3 -0.14 7.45 14.24
C ASP A 3 0.86 6.54 13.51
N LEU A 4 1.67 5.79 14.27
CA LEU A 4 2.63 4.83 13.73
C LEU A 4 1.92 3.67 12.99
N SER A 5 0.60 3.54 13.13
CA SER A 5 -0.22 2.56 12.41
C SER A 5 -0.19 2.76 10.88
N SER A 6 0.19 3.95 10.39
CA SER A 6 0.28 4.24 8.95
C SER A 6 1.67 3.99 8.34
N MET A 7 2.68 3.57 9.12
CA MET A 7 4.04 3.42 8.59
C MET A 7 4.15 2.17 7.69
N VAL A 8 4.28 2.39 6.38
CA VAL A 8 4.56 1.35 5.38
C VAL A 8 6.03 1.42 4.99
N ARG A 9 6.73 0.29 5.07
CA ARG A 9 8.09 0.13 4.53
C ARG A 9 8.03 -0.66 3.23
N PHE A 10 9.06 -0.53 2.39
CA PHE A 10 9.11 -1.21 1.10
C PHE A 10 10.52 -1.70 0.75
N SER A 11 10.59 -2.68 -0.16
CA SER A 11 11.82 -3.11 -0.82
C SER A 11 11.58 -3.25 -2.32
N ILE A 12 12.53 -2.79 -3.13
CA ILE A 12 12.58 -3.03 -4.58
C ILE A 12 13.99 -3.55 -4.90
N ARG A 13 14.07 -4.75 -5.49
CA ARG A 13 15.34 -5.41 -5.82
C ARG A 13 15.27 -6.16 -7.14
N PRO A 14 16.36 -6.26 -7.91
CA PRO A 14 16.40 -7.12 -9.09
C PRO A 14 16.16 -8.59 -8.69
N GLN A 15 15.43 -9.34 -9.51
CA GLN A 15 15.19 -10.78 -9.35
C GLN A 15 15.05 -11.43 -10.74
N GLY A 16 16.06 -12.19 -11.16
CA GLY A 16 16.13 -12.72 -12.53
C GLY A 16 16.04 -11.59 -13.57
N ASP A 17 15.20 -11.77 -14.58
CA ASP A 17 14.94 -10.75 -15.62
C ASP A 17 13.91 -9.68 -15.19
N GLY A 18 13.57 -9.64 -13.90
CA GLY A 18 12.54 -8.76 -13.36
C GLY A 18 12.96 -8.02 -12.11
N TRP A 19 11.98 -7.34 -11.52
CA TRP A 19 12.11 -6.55 -10.31
C TRP A 19 11.10 -7.04 -9.29
N ARG A 20 11.60 -7.56 -8.17
CA ARG A 20 10.78 -7.90 -7.03
C ARG A 20 10.47 -6.63 -6.25
N TRP A 21 9.21 -6.48 -5.88
CA TRP A 21 8.75 -5.45 -4.97
C TRP A 21 7.94 -6.08 -3.84
N GLU A 22 8.01 -5.45 -2.68
CA GLU A 22 7.20 -5.82 -1.52
C GLU A 22 6.98 -4.60 -0.62
N THR A 23 5.81 -4.52 -0.01
CA THR A 23 5.48 -3.59 1.06
C THR A 23 5.22 -4.36 2.34
N VAL A 24 5.64 -3.81 3.47
CA VAL A 24 5.44 -4.38 4.80
C VAL A 24 4.86 -3.34 5.74
N ASP A 25 4.04 -3.77 6.68
CA ASP A 25 3.55 -2.93 7.76
C ASP A 25 4.64 -2.68 8.82
N ALA A 26 4.29 -1.92 9.87
CA ALA A 26 5.20 -1.61 10.97
C ALA A 26 5.67 -2.86 11.74
N ALA A 27 4.89 -3.95 11.73
CA ALA A 27 5.24 -5.24 12.31
C ALA A 27 6.11 -6.10 11.39
N GLY A 28 6.44 -5.62 10.19
CA GLY A 28 7.20 -6.37 9.19
C GLY A 28 6.38 -7.43 8.46
N GLN A 29 5.05 -7.47 8.64
CA GLN A 29 4.19 -8.38 7.91
C GLN A 29 3.98 -7.85 6.49
N ARG A 30 4.07 -8.76 5.53
CA ARG A 30 3.90 -8.41 4.12
C ARG A 30 2.45 -8.00 3.85
N ARG A 31 2.28 -6.82 3.26
CA ARG A 31 0.99 -6.29 2.79
C ARG A 31 0.75 -6.68 1.34
N ALA A 32 1.70 -6.34 0.47
CA ALA A 32 1.64 -6.64 -0.96
C ALA A 32 3.03 -6.96 -1.52
N GLY A 33 3.07 -7.47 -2.75
CA GLY A 33 4.33 -7.64 -3.48
C GLY A 33 4.22 -8.59 -4.67
N GLY A 34 5.26 -8.62 -5.50
CA GLY A 34 5.33 -9.49 -6.67
C GLY A 34 6.62 -9.25 -7.46
N VAL A 35 6.69 -9.82 -8.66
CA VAL A 35 7.78 -9.62 -9.61
C VAL A 35 7.20 -9.00 -10.89
N VAL A 36 7.83 -7.93 -11.38
CA VAL A 36 7.39 -7.19 -12.56
C VAL A 36 8.56 -6.92 -13.50
N ARG A 37 8.28 -6.58 -14.76
CA ARG A 37 9.32 -6.47 -15.80
C ARG A 37 10.29 -5.30 -15.62
N SER A 38 9.93 -4.26 -14.87
CA SER A 38 10.80 -3.09 -14.72
C SER A 38 10.73 -2.46 -13.32
N LYS A 39 11.82 -1.79 -12.93
CA LYS A 39 11.91 -1.04 -11.67
C LYS A 39 10.82 0.03 -11.57
N ALA A 40 10.49 0.67 -12.69
CA ALA A 40 9.45 1.71 -12.73
C ALA A 40 8.07 1.15 -12.39
N ILE A 41 7.71 -0.02 -12.94
CA ILE A 41 6.44 -0.70 -12.61
C ILE A 41 6.42 -1.11 -11.14
N ALA A 42 7.55 -1.62 -10.62
CA ALA A 42 7.69 -1.98 -9.20
C ALA A 42 7.47 -0.77 -8.28
N ALA A 43 8.07 0.37 -8.61
CA ALA A 43 7.90 1.62 -7.87
C ALA A 43 6.45 2.12 -7.92
N ALA A 44 5.79 2.04 -9.07
CA ALA A 44 4.38 2.43 -9.20
C ALA A 44 3.46 1.60 -8.30
N PHE A 45 3.68 0.28 -8.19
CA PHE A 45 2.91 -0.57 -7.29
C PHE A 45 3.17 -0.27 -5.81
N VAL A 46 4.42 -0.03 -5.42
CA VAL A 46 4.76 0.41 -4.06
C VAL A 46 4.05 1.70 -3.70
N ILE A 47 4.12 2.72 -4.56
CA ILE A 47 3.47 4.02 -4.33
C ILE A 47 1.95 3.84 -4.21
N ARG A 48 1.33 3.07 -5.11
CA ARG A 48 -0.10 2.77 -5.06
C ARG A 48 -0.51 2.14 -3.72
N ASP A 49 0.24 1.16 -3.25
CA ASP A 49 -0.05 0.49 -1.97
C ASP A 49 0.12 1.43 -0.76
N ILE A 50 1.16 2.26 -0.77
CA ILE A 50 1.40 3.26 0.28
C ILE A 50 0.25 4.28 0.32
N CYS A 51 -0.21 4.79 -0.83
CA CYS A 51 -1.34 5.71 -0.90
C CYS A 51 -2.65 5.05 -0.43
N ALA A 52 -2.87 3.79 -0.80
CA ALA A 52 -4.04 3.04 -0.35
C ALA A 52 -4.04 2.81 1.17
N ALA A 53 -2.86 2.62 1.78
CA ALA A 53 -2.71 2.47 3.22
C ALA A 53 -2.96 3.77 3.99
N GLN A 54 -2.71 4.92 3.38
CA GLN A 54 -2.88 6.25 3.99
C GLN A 54 -4.28 6.82 3.81
N THR A 55 -5.09 6.25 2.92
CA THR A 55 -6.48 6.66 2.78
C THR A 55 -7.22 6.12 4.00
N PRO A 56 -7.68 6.99 4.95
CA PRO A 56 -8.55 6.53 6.01
C PRO A 56 -9.73 5.87 5.32
N ALA A 57 -10.18 4.72 5.82
CA ALA A 57 -11.46 4.17 5.40
C ALA A 57 -12.47 5.33 5.55
N ALA A 58 -12.91 5.89 4.44
CA ALA A 58 -13.94 6.92 4.47
C ALA A 58 -15.10 6.24 5.19
N ASP A 59 -15.35 6.70 6.42
CA ASP A 59 -16.47 6.26 7.21
C ASP A 59 -17.67 6.18 6.28
N HIS A 60 -18.31 5.01 6.29
CA HIS A 60 -19.51 4.69 5.53
C HIS A 60 -20.72 5.48 6.09
N HIS A 61 -20.54 6.76 6.42
CA HIS A 61 -21.50 7.66 7.05
C HIS A 61 -22.03 8.70 6.05
N LEU A 62 -22.46 8.22 4.89
CA LEU A 62 -23.38 8.90 3.97
C LEU A 62 -24.21 7.72 3.42
N ILE A 63 -25.51 7.52 3.66
CA ILE A 63 -26.64 8.45 3.70
C ILE A 63 -27.76 7.76 4.52
N SER A 64 -28.02 8.19 5.76
CA SER A 64 -29.35 8.03 6.38
C SER A 64 -29.98 9.42 6.43
N ALA A 65 -30.46 9.86 5.27
CA ALA A 65 -31.25 11.06 5.15
C ALA A 65 -32.59 10.68 4.51
N LYS A 66 -33.63 10.75 5.35
CA LYS A 66 -35.04 10.99 5.02
C LYS A 66 -35.92 9.79 4.64
N ALA A 67 -36.67 9.30 5.62
CA ALA A 67 -38.07 8.91 5.47
C ALA A 67 -38.78 8.88 6.84
N ALA A 68 -39.32 10.03 7.25
CA ALA A 68 -40.46 10.17 8.16
C ALA A 68 -41.19 11.46 7.79
#